data_AF-M1EK60-F1
#
_entry.id   AF-M1EK60-F1
#
_cell.length_a   1.000
_cell.length_b   1.000
_cell.length_c   1.000
_cell.angle_alpha   90.00
_cell.angle_beta   90.00
_cell.angle_gamma   90.00
#
_symmetry.space_group_name_H-M   'P 1'
#
loop_
_entity.id
_entity.type
_entity.pdbx_description
1 polymer ?
#
loop_
_entity_poly.entity_id
_entity_poly.type
_entity_poly.pdbx_seq_one_letter_code
_entity_poly.pdbx_strand_id
1 'polypeptide(L)'
;LPKKATKTAPPALPTGYDSEEEEESRPMSYDEKRQLSLDINKLPGEKLGRVVHIIQAREPSLRDSNPEEIEIDFETLKPSTLRELERYVLSCLRKKPRKPY
;
A
#
# COMPACT_ATOMS: atom_id res chain seq x y z
N LEU A 1 -18.65 42.76 -40.66
CA LEU A 1 -19.07 42.46 -39.27
C LEU A 1 -18.98 40.95 -39.03
N PRO A 2 -18.19 40.46 -38.08
CA PRO A 2 -18.29 39.09 -37.59
C PRO A 2 -18.82 39.06 -36.14
N LYS A 3 -19.76 38.15 -35.82
CA LYS A 3 -19.95 37.69 -34.44
C LYS A 3 -19.94 36.17 -34.42
N LYS A 4 -18.91 35.64 -33.77
CA LYS A 4 -18.57 34.22 -33.62
C LYS A 4 -19.56 33.53 -32.68
N ALA A 5 -19.95 32.31 -33.04
CA ALA A 5 -20.62 31.36 -32.17
C ALA A 5 -19.71 30.94 -31.01
N THR A 6 -20.22 31.00 -29.78
CA THR A 6 -19.57 30.47 -28.59
C THR A 6 -19.76 28.97 -28.52
N LYS A 7 -18.68 28.20 -28.69
CA LYS A 7 -18.63 26.77 -28.37
C LYS A 7 -18.46 26.63 -26.85
N THR A 8 -19.47 26.11 -26.19
CA THR A 8 -19.38 25.61 -24.81
C THR A 8 -18.48 24.38 -24.80
N ALA A 9 -17.40 24.42 -24.02
CA ALA A 9 -16.54 23.27 -23.74
C ALA A 9 -17.24 22.33 -22.74
N PRO A 10 -17.05 21.00 -22.83
CA PRO A 10 -17.57 20.06 -21.85
C PRO A 10 -16.80 20.18 -20.51
N PRO A 11 -17.43 19.85 -19.36
CA PRO A 11 -16.73 19.84 -18.09
C PRO A 11 -15.67 18.73 -18.08
N ALA A 12 -14.47 19.05 -17.60
CA ALA A 12 -13.39 18.10 -17.38
C ALA A 12 -13.83 17.09 -16.31
N LEU A 13 -13.71 15.80 -16.63
CA LEU A 13 -13.91 14.69 -15.69
C LEU A 13 -12.90 14.81 -14.54
N PRO A 14 -13.29 14.57 -13.27
CA PRO A 14 -12.34 14.47 -12.17
C PRO A 14 -11.50 13.20 -12.39
N THR A 15 -10.25 13.40 -12.78
CA THR A 15 -9.27 12.33 -12.97
C THR A 15 -8.79 11.81 -11.62
N GLY A 16 -9.23 10.62 -11.21
CA GLY A 16 -8.41 9.58 -10.56
C GLY A 16 -7.81 9.80 -9.16
N TYR A 17 -7.93 10.95 -8.51
CA TYR A 17 -7.25 11.20 -7.23
C TYR A 17 -7.93 10.62 -5.99
N ASP A 18 -9.22 10.29 -6.03
CA ASP A 18 -9.93 9.71 -4.87
C ASP A 18 -9.60 8.21 -4.66
N SER A 19 -9.29 7.48 -5.74
CA SER A 19 -9.22 6.02 -5.68
C SER A 19 -8.03 5.46 -4.90
N GLU A 20 -6.89 6.14 -4.87
CA GLU A 20 -5.71 5.66 -4.13
C GLU A 20 -5.88 5.85 -2.61
N GLU A 21 -6.45 6.98 -2.20
CA GLU A 21 -6.76 7.29 -0.79
C GLU A 21 -7.93 6.44 -0.27
N GLU A 22 -8.96 6.24 -1.10
CA GLU A 22 -10.05 5.30 -0.81
C GLU A 22 -9.51 3.87 -0.62
N GLU A 23 -8.57 3.42 -1.45
CA GLU A 23 -7.93 2.12 -1.29
C GLU A 23 -7.07 2.03 -0.02
N GLU A 24 -6.30 3.07 0.31
CA GLU A 24 -5.49 3.10 1.55
C GLU A 24 -6.36 3.12 2.81
N SER A 25 -7.54 3.74 2.78
CA SER A 25 -8.45 3.77 3.93
C SER A 25 -9.27 2.48 4.09
N ARG A 26 -9.32 1.62 3.06
CA ARG A 26 -10.14 0.40 3.07
C ARG A 26 -9.63 -0.61 4.10
N PRO A 27 -10.44 -1.00 5.11
CA PRO A 27 -10.05 -2.00 6.09
C PRO A 27 -9.79 -3.35 5.41
N MET A 28 -8.88 -4.14 5.99
CA MET A 28 -8.69 -5.54 5.60
C MET A 28 -9.63 -6.44 6.39
N SER A 29 -10.21 -7.42 5.71
CA SER A 29 -10.86 -8.57 6.33
C SER A 29 -9.85 -9.45 7.07
N TYR A 30 -10.35 -10.30 7.97
CA TYR A 30 -9.51 -11.25 8.70
C TYR A 30 -8.72 -12.18 7.77
N ASP A 31 -9.35 -12.67 6.69
CA ASP A 31 -8.68 -13.54 5.72
C ASP A 31 -7.57 -12.80 4.96
N GLU A 32 -7.77 -11.53 4.60
CA GLU A 32 -6.71 -10.68 4.02
C GLU A 32 -5.54 -10.51 5.00
N LYS A 33 -5.81 -10.19 6.28
CA LYS A 33 -4.76 -10.08 7.32
C LYS A 33 -3.99 -11.39 7.49
N ARG A 34 -4.71 -12.52 7.52
CA ARG A 34 -4.11 -13.86 7.62
C ARG A 34 -3.21 -14.15 6.42
N GLN A 35 -3.67 -13.84 5.20
CA GLN A 35 -2.88 -14.03 4.00
C GLN A 35 -1.62 -13.14 4.00
N LEU A 36 -1.76 -11.88 4.41
CA LEU A 36 -0.64 -10.95 4.54
C LEU A 36 0.41 -11.46 5.52
N SER A 37 0.00 -12.00 6.68
CA SER A 37 0.92 -12.63 7.65
C SER A 37 1.69 -13.79 7.02
N LEU A 38 1.01 -14.69 6.29
CA LEU A 38 1.67 -15.80 5.60
C LEU A 38 2.63 -15.32 4.50
N ASP A 39 2.29 -14.26 3.79
CA ASP A 39 3.10 -13.75 2.70
C ASP A 39 4.32 -12.95 3.19
N ILE A 40 4.20 -12.22 4.30
CA ILE A 40 5.35 -11.62 5.00
C ILE A 40 6.33 -12.71 5.42
N ASN A 41 5.86 -13.82 6.00
CA ASN A 41 6.72 -14.95 6.39
C ASN A 41 7.46 -15.61 5.22
N LYS A 42 7.03 -15.41 3.98
CA LYS A 42 7.73 -15.91 2.77
C LYS A 42 8.82 -14.97 2.28
N LEU A 43 8.90 -13.74 2.81
CA LEU A 43 9.90 -12.78 2.39
C LEU A 43 11.29 -13.16 2.93
N PRO A 44 12.36 -12.95 2.14
CA PRO A 44 13.73 -13.06 2.64
C PRO A 44 13.98 -11.99 3.71
N GLY A 45 14.92 -12.26 4.63
CA GLY A 45 15.25 -11.38 5.76
C GLY A 45 15.55 -9.92 5.36
N GLU A 46 16.22 -9.71 4.22
CA GLU A 46 16.50 -8.37 3.69
C GLU A 46 15.23 -7.55 3.40
N LYS A 47 14.14 -8.22 3.00
CA LYS A 47 12.84 -7.60 2.71
C LYS A 47 11.97 -7.49 3.96
N LEU A 48 12.15 -8.37 4.95
CA LEU A 48 11.52 -8.25 6.26
C LEU A 48 11.94 -6.96 6.97
N GLY A 49 13.22 -6.58 6.90
CA GLY A 49 13.67 -5.29 7.45
C GLY A 49 12.92 -4.09 6.87
N ARG A 50 12.50 -4.17 5.59
CA ARG A 50 11.70 -3.11 4.97
C ARG A 50 10.24 -3.11 5.45
N VAL A 51 9.66 -4.28 5.75
CA VAL A 51 8.32 -4.40 6.39
C VAL A 51 8.32 -3.66 7.72
N VAL A 52 9.32 -3.91 8.57
CA VAL A 52 9.47 -3.23 9.87
C VAL A 52 9.57 -1.71 9.69
N HIS A 53 10.38 -1.26 8.73
CA HIS A 53 10.53 0.17 8.46
C HIS A 53 9.22 0.84 8.02
N ILE A 54 8.39 0.17 7.21
CA ILE A 54 7.07 0.70 6.81
C ILE A 54 6.18 0.89 8.04
N ILE A 55 6.15 -0.10 8.94
CA ILE A 55 5.36 -0.04 10.17
C ILE A 55 5.84 1.13 11.05
N GLN A 56 7.14 1.22 11.35
CA GLN A 56 7.68 2.29 12.19
C GLN A 56 7.48 3.69 11.61
N ALA A 57 7.50 3.83 10.29
CA ALA A 57 7.28 5.11 9.62
C ALA A 57 5.81 5.57 9.68
N ARG A 58 4.85 4.64 9.63
CA ARG A 58 3.40 4.95 9.61
C ARG A 58 2.72 4.84 10.97
N GLU A 59 3.34 4.12 11.92
CA GLU A 59 2.85 3.92 13.29
C GLU A 59 3.78 4.56 14.33
N PRO A 60 3.46 5.78 14.80
CA PRO A 60 4.29 6.49 15.78
C PRO A 60 4.52 5.72 17.09
N SER A 61 3.58 4.87 17.49
CA SER A 61 3.67 4.05 18.70
C SER A 61 4.75 2.97 18.63
N LEU A 62 5.17 2.58 17.42
CA LEU A 62 6.14 1.51 17.19
C LEU A 62 7.51 2.04 16.72
N ARG A 63 7.64 3.35 16.52
CA ARG A 63 8.83 3.98 15.93
C ARG A 63 10.12 3.68 16.70
N ASP A 64 10.05 3.67 18.02
CA ASP A 64 11.20 3.51 18.91
C ASP A 64 11.37 2.05 19.39
N SER A 65 10.55 1.12 18.88
CA SER A 65 10.64 -0.31 19.18
C SER A 65 11.88 -0.95 18.54
N ASN A 66 12.43 -1.98 19.21
CA ASN A 66 13.53 -2.78 18.68
C ASN A 66 13.13 -3.46 17.36
N PRO A 67 13.80 -3.20 16.22
CA PRO A 67 13.46 -3.78 14.93
C PRO A 67 13.52 -5.31 14.86
N GLU A 68 14.36 -5.92 15.71
CA GLU A 68 14.55 -7.39 15.75
C GLU A 68 13.44 -8.11 16.56
N GLU A 69 12.70 -7.39 17.40
CA GLU A 69 11.69 -7.97 18.32
C GLU A 69 10.26 -7.48 18.04
N ILE A 70 10.04 -6.72 16.95
CA ILE A 70 8.74 -6.13 16.68
C ILE A 70 7.67 -7.19 16.44
N GLU A 71 6.64 -7.19 17.29
CA GLU A 71 5.44 -8.00 17.09
C GLU A 71 4.46 -7.23 16.20
N ILE A 72 4.01 -7.87 15.11
CA ILE A 72 3.07 -7.27 14.16
C ILE A 72 1.65 -7.66 14.57
N ASP A 73 0.97 -6.78 15.29
CA ASP A 73 -0.44 -6.94 15.63
C ASP A 73 -1.34 -6.27 14.57
N PHE A 74 -1.86 -7.08 13.63
CA PHE A 74 -2.74 -6.63 12.55
C PHE A 74 -4.09 -6.05 13.03
N GLU A 75 -4.46 -6.20 14.29
CA GLU A 75 -5.66 -5.59 14.86
C GLU A 75 -5.41 -4.14 15.34
N THR A 76 -4.16 -3.77 15.61
CA THR A 76 -3.81 -2.43 16.11
C THR A 76 -3.25 -1.49 15.04
N LEU A 77 -2.76 -2.05 13.93
CA LEU A 77 -2.28 -1.27 12.77
C LEU A 77 -3.42 -0.56 12.05
N LYS A 78 -3.12 0.64 11.53
CA LYS A 78 -4.09 1.39 10.72
C LYS A 78 -4.37 0.68 9.38
N PRO A 79 -5.57 0.81 8.81
CA PRO A 79 -5.90 0.30 7.48
C PRO A 79 -4.87 0.70 6.40
N SER A 80 -4.41 1.95 6.42
CA SER A 80 -3.43 2.45 5.44
C SER A 80 -2.06 1.81 5.58
N THR A 81 -1.64 1.51 6.82
CA THR A 81 -0.41 0.74 7.07
C THR A 81 -0.55 -0.68 6.54
N LEU A 82 -1.68 -1.34 6.80
CA LEU A 82 -1.95 -2.68 6.29
C LEU A 82 -1.91 -2.71 4.74
N ARG A 83 -2.60 -1.77 4.08
CA ARG A 83 -2.66 -1.70 2.61
C ARG A 83 -1.29 -1.44 2.00
N GLU A 84 -0.47 -0.60 2.61
CA GLU A 84 0.91 -0.39 2.19
C GLU A 84 1.77 -1.65 2.34
N LEU A 85 1.62 -2.38 3.46
CA LEU A 85 2.31 -3.65 3.66
C LEU A 85 1.92 -4.68 2.59
N GLU A 86 0.64 -4.82 2.29
CA GLU A 86 0.14 -5.71 1.23
C GLU A 86 0.73 -5.35 -0.14
N ARG A 87 0.70 -4.07 -0.52
CA ARG A 87 1.30 -3.60 -1.79
C ARG A 87 2.79 -3.94 -1.86
N TYR A 88 3.54 -3.71 -0.79
CA TYR A 88 4.96 -4.01 -0.71
C TYR A 88 5.23 -5.52 -0.81
N VAL A 89 4.52 -6.33 -0.04
CA VAL A 89 4.68 -7.79 0.02
C VAL A 89 4.33 -8.41 -1.34
N LEU A 90 3.23 -8.01 -1.96
CA LEU A 90 2.84 -8.47 -3.30
C LEU A 90 3.89 -8.08 -4.35
N SER A 91 4.41 -6.85 -4.31
CA SER A 91 5.52 -6.42 -5.18
C SER A 91 6.76 -7.31 -5.01
N CYS A 92 7.04 -7.72 -3.78
CA CYS A 92 8.17 -8.58 -3.46
C CYS A 92 8.01 -10.02 -3.94
N LEU A 93 6.78 -10.54 -3.92
CA LEU A 93 6.44 -11.90 -4.35
C LEU A 93 6.21 -12.01 -5.87
N ARG A 94 5.92 -10.91 -6.56
CA ARG A 94 5.88 -10.85 -8.02
C ARG A 94 7.28 -11.10 -8.59
N LYS A 95 7.51 -12.32 -9.09
CA LYS A 95 8.72 -12.65 -9.85
C LYS A 95 8.78 -11.73 -11.08
N LYS A 96 9.82 -10.90 -11.20
CA LYS A 96 10.13 -10.25 -12.49
C LYS A 96 10.37 -11.37 -13.52
N PRO A 97 9.77 -11.31 -14.73
CA PRO A 97 10.10 -12.26 -15.77
C PRO A 97 11.62 -12.19 -16.02
N ARG A 98 12.32 -13.29 -15.77
CA ARG A 98 13.74 -13.40 -16.15
C ARG A 98 13.77 -13.29 -17.67
N LYS A 99 14.48 -12.30 -18.21
CA LYS A 99 14.77 -12.27 -19.64
C LYS A 99 15.46 -13.59 -19.98
N PRO A 100 14.93 -14.41 -20.92
CA PRO A 100 15.73 -15.49 -21.47
C PRO A 100 16.92 -14.85 -22.17
N TYR A 101 18.12 -15.18 -21.70
CA TYR A 101 19.34 -14.95 -22.47
C TYR A 101 19.46 -16.05 -23.51
#